data_AF-A0AAW9IQB6-F1
#
_entry.id   AF-A0AAW9IQB6-F1
#
_cell.length_a   1.000
_cell.length_b   1.000
_cell.length_c   1.000
_cell.angle_alpha   90.00
_cell.angle_beta   90.00
_cell.angle_gamma   90.00
#
_symmetry.space_group_name_H-M   'P 1'
#
loop_
_entity.id
_entity.type
_entity.pdbx_description
1 polymer ?
#
loop_
_entity_poly.entity_id
_entity_poly.type
_entity_poly.pdbx_seq_one_letter_code
_entity_poly.pdbx_strand_id
1 'polypeptide(L)'
;INSDYKSALISSIIIGVLTALTTKFPGGQLPNIIDKIVTANVIYFMFKVMGTRVNNNIKMVLALSFGTILSGLVFLGSASILVGLPGSFNSLVFIVVIPASIMNILLGLVLYKAVGIALKASGLQISK
;
A
#
# COMPACT_ATOMS: atom_id res chain seq x y z
N ILE A 1 11.59 8.84 -3.17
CA ILE A 1 10.23 8.61 -2.61
C ILE A 1 9.45 9.90 -2.80
N ASN A 2 8.20 9.81 -3.25
CA ASN A 2 7.41 10.99 -3.56
C ASN A 2 7.27 11.90 -2.32
N SER A 3 7.67 13.17 -2.46
CA SER A 3 7.59 14.19 -1.41
C SER A 3 6.35 15.09 -1.56
N ASP A 4 5.59 14.95 -2.64
CA ASP A 4 4.39 15.73 -2.87
C ASP A 4 3.14 14.99 -2.38
N TYR A 5 2.46 15.61 -1.41
CA TYR A 5 1.23 15.09 -0.82
C TYR A 5 0.11 14.98 -1.85
N LYS A 6 -0.02 15.94 -2.76
CA LYS A 6 -1.10 15.93 -3.77
C LYS A 6 -0.98 14.70 -4.66
N SER A 7 0.22 14.42 -5.14
CA SER A 7 0.52 13.24 -5.95
C SER A 7 0.25 11.94 -5.18
N ALA A 8 0.58 11.87 -3.89
CA ALA A 8 0.30 10.70 -3.06
C ALA A 8 -1.21 10.48 -2.86
N LEU A 9 -1.95 11.55 -2.58
CA LEU A 9 -3.39 11.51 -2.38
C LEU A 9 -4.14 11.11 -3.67
N ILE A 10 -3.83 11.76 -4.79
CA ILE A 10 -4.43 11.44 -6.09
C ILE A 10 -4.15 9.97 -6.46
N SER A 11 -2.89 9.54 -6.29
CA SER A 11 -2.53 8.13 -6.53
C SER A 11 -3.36 7.19 -5.66
N SER A 12 -3.54 7.50 -4.37
CA SER A 12 -4.33 6.65 -3.47
C SER A 12 -5.80 6.58 -3.84
N ILE A 13 -6.39 7.66 -4.33
CA ILE A 13 -7.79 7.69 -4.79
C ILE A 13 -7.93 6.82 -6.04
N ILE A 14 -7.04 6.99 -7.02
CA ILE A 14 -7.04 6.18 -8.25
C ILE A 14 -6.89 4.71 -7.90
N ILE A 15 -5.91 4.35 -7.06
CA ILE A 15 -5.73 2.95 -6.64
C ILE A 15 -6.92 2.44 -5.82
N GLY A 16 -7.54 3.27 -4.98
CA GLY A 16 -8.76 2.92 -4.25
C GLY A 16 -9.92 2.57 -5.19
N VAL A 17 -10.13 3.36 -6.25
CA VAL A 17 -11.14 3.07 -7.27
C VAL A 17 -10.80 1.81 -8.05
N LEU A 18 -9.55 1.66 -8.51
CA LEU A 18 -9.14 0.47 -9.28
C LEU A 18 -9.28 -0.82 -8.47
N THR A 19 -8.91 -0.78 -7.19
CA THR A 19 -9.05 -1.94 -6.30
C THR A 19 -10.51 -2.22 -5.95
N ALA A 20 -11.35 -1.19 -5.81
CA ALA A 20 -12.79 -1.34 -5.66
C ALA A 20 -13.46 -1.99 -6.89
N LEU A 21 -13.04 -1.62 -8.10
CA LEU A 21 -13.58 -2.18 -9.36
C LEU A 21 -13.17 -3.63 -9.59
N THR A 22 -11.99 -4.01 -9.10
CA THR A 22 -11.41 -5.35 -9.34
C THR A 22 -11.59 -6.31 -8.16
N THR A 23 -12.18 -5.85 -7.05
CA THR A 23 -12.33 -6.66 -5.85
C THR A 23 -13.30 -7.82 -6.07
N LYS A 24 -12.91 -8.99 -5.58
CA LYS A 24 -13.76 -10.19 -5.51
C LYS A 24 -14.40 -10.35 -4.13
N PHE A 25 -14.08 -9.47 -3.17
CA PHE A 25 -14.66 -9.50 -1.84
C PHE A 25 -16.09 -8.94 -1.91
N PRO A 26 -17.12 -9.67 -1.45
CA PRO A 26 -18.50 -9.20 -1.47
C PRO A 26 -18.64 -7.85 -0.72
N GLY A 27 -19.15 -6.82 -1.40
CA GLY A 27 -19.27 -5.48 -0.82
C GLY A 27 -17.93 -4.77 -0.57
N GLY A 28 -16.82 -5.26 -1.14
CA GLY A 28 -15.48 -4.74 -0.89
C GLY A 28 -15.18 -3.36 -1.49
N GLN A 29 -16.10 -2.74 -2.23
CA GLN A 29 -15.84 -1.48 -2.93
C GLN A 29 -15.51 -0.34 -1.95
N LEU A 30 -16.37 -0.10 -0.96
CA LEU A 30 -16.15 0.95 0.04
C LEU A 30 -14.94 0.64 0.94
N PRO A 31 -14.76 -0.58 1.47
CA PRO A 31 -13.56 -0.95 2.21
C PRO A 31 -12.25 -0.68 1.45
N ASN A 32 -12.18 -0.95 0.14
CA ASN A 32 -10.98 -0.68 -0.65
C ASN A 32 -10.68 0.82 -0.75
N ILE A 33 -11.68 1.66 -1.01
CA ILE A 33 -11.49 3.12 -1.09
C ILE A 33 -11.01 3.68 0.25
N ILE A 34 -11.65 3.27 1.35
CA ILE A 34 -11.28 3.68 2.72
C ILE A 34 -9.84 3.27 3.02
N ASP A 35 -9.51 1.99 2.80
CA ASP A 35 -8.18 1.46 2.99
C ASP A 35 -7.12 2.27 2.25
N LYS A 36 -7.27 2.48 0.94
CA LYS A 36 -6.19 3.14 0.17
C LYS A 36 -5.99 4.60 0.58
N ILE A 37 -7.06 5.33 0.88
CA ILE A 37 -6.95 6.72 1.37
C ILE A 37 -6.28 6.76 2.75
N VAL A 38 -6.71 5.93 3.69
CA VAL A 38 -6.16 5.90 5.05
C VAL A 38 -4.70 5.46 5.05
N THR A 39 -4.41 4.34 4.40
CA THR A 39 -3.05 3.78 4.33
C THR A 39 -2.08 4.77 3.68
N ALA A 40 -2.47 5.40 2.56
CA ALA A 40 -1.59 6.36 1.90
C ALA A 40 -1.28 7.57 2.78
N ASN A 41 -2.27 8.09 3.52
CA ASN A 41 -2.06 9.17 4.47
C ASN A 41 -1.08 8.77 5.57
N VAL A 42 -1.30 7.62 6.22
CA VAL A 42 -0.42 7.14 7.30
C VAL A 42 1.01 6.94 6.80
N ILE A 43 1.19 6.28 5.65
CA ILE A 43 2.52 6.03 5.08
C ILE A 43 3.20 7.34 4.65
N TYR A 44 2.46 8.27 4.05
CA TYR A 44 3.00 9.57 3.66
C TYR A 44 3.51 10.36 4.88
N PHE A 45 2.70 10.48 5.94
CA PHE A 45 3.11 11.19 7.15
C PHE A 45 4.26 10.46 7.87
N MET A 46 4.26 9.13 7.90
CA MET A 46 5.39 8.35 8.41
C MET A 46 6.68 8.70 7.67
N PHE A 47 6.67 8.77 6.34
CA PHE A 47 7.84 9.16 5.54
C PHE A 47 8.23 10.61 5.71
N LYS A 48 7.26 11.51 5.90
CA LYS A 48 7.50 12.92 6.19
C LYS A 48 8.26 13.09 7.51
N VAL A 49 7.85 12.36 8.56
CA VAL A 49 8.52 12.36 9.87
C VAL A 49 9.93 11.78 9.78
N MET A 50 10.12 10.70 9.02
CA MET A 50 11.45 10.12 8.79
C MET A 50 12.41 11.09 8.10
N GLY A 51 11.89 12.01 7.28
CA GLY A 51 12.68 13.03 6.59
C GLY A 51 13.78 12.41 5.73
N THR A 52 14.84 13.17 5.45
CA THR A 52 15.98 12.71 4.64
C THR A 52 16.97 11.80 5.39
N ARG A 53 16.79 11.64 6.71
CA ARG A 53 17.70 10.86 7.58
C ARG A 53 17.66 9.36 7.31
N VAL A 54 16.54 8.86 6.76
CA VAL A 54 16.34 7.45 6.48
C VAL A 54 16.48 7.17 4.98
N ASN A 55 17.28 6.17 4.64
CA ASN A 55 17.52 5.75 3.26
C ASN A 55 16.21 5.33 2.57
N ASN A 56 16.05 5.70 1.30
CA ASN A 56 14.92 5.33 0.45
C ASN A 56 14.67 3.81 0.37
N ASN A 57 15.73 2.99 0.42
CA ASN A 57 15.59 1.53 0.45
C ASN A 57 14.87 1.05 1.73
N ILE A 58 15.21 1.63 2.88
CA ILE A 58 14.59 1.28 4.18
C ILE A 58 13.12 1.73 4.18
N LYS A 59 12.87 2.98 3.77
CA LYS A 59 11.51 3.50 3.65
C LYS A 59 10.66 2.62 2.72
N MET A 60 11.21 2.16 1.60
CA MET A 60 10.51 1.27 0.68
C MET A 60 10.16 -0.07 1.33
N VAL A 61 11.11 -0.72 2.02
CA VAL A 61 10.83 -1.98 2.76
C VAL A 61 9.75 -1.76 3.82
N LEU A 62 9.76 -0.62 4.52
CA LEU A 62 8.72 -0.26 5.48
C LEU A 62 7.37 -0.05 4.80
N ALA A 63 7.29 0.65 3.68
CA ALA A 63 6.04 0.77 2.92
C ALA A 63 5.49 -0.59 2.48
N LEU A 64 6.34 -1.50 1.99
CA LEU A 64 5.90 -2.81 1.53
C LEU A 64 5.41 -3.69 2.68
N SER A 65 6.15 -3.72 3.79
CA SER A 65 5.81 -4.54 4.96
C SER A 65 4.67 -3.94 5.77
N PHE A 66 4.95 -2.83 6.46
CA PHE A 66 4.02 -2.14 7.34
C PHE A 66 2.80 -1.61 6.58
N GLY A 67 3.00 -1.05 5.39
CA GLY A 67 1.89 -0.57 4.57
C GLY A 67 0.92 -1.67 4.15
N THR A 68 1.41 -2.88 3.84
CA THR A 68 0.51 -4.01 3.52
C THR A 68 -0.28 -4.48 4.75
N ILE A 69 0.37 -4.58 5.91
CA ILE A 69 -0.31 -5.01 7.14
C ILE A 69 -1.37 -3.97 7.53
N LEU A 70 -0.98 -2.69 7.58
CA LEU A 70 -1.91 -1.59 7.87
C LEU A 70 -3.09 -1.60 6.89
N SER A 71 -2.81 -1.73 5.60
CA SER A 71 -3.82 -1.76 4.55
C SER A 71 -4.80 -2.92 4.72
N GLY A 72 -4.29 -4.12 4.98
CA GLY A 72 -5.12 -5.30 5.25
C GLY A 72 -5.98 -5.13 6.49
N LEU A 73 -5.46 -4.54 7.56
CA LEU A 73 -6.22 -4.28 8.79
C LEU A 73 -7.30 -3.22 8.60
N VAL A 74 -7.02 -2.12 7.89
CA VAL A 74 -8.02 -1.09 7.58
C VAL A 74 -9.11 -1.64 6.66
N PHE A 75 -8.73 -2.43 5.65
CA PHE A 75 -9.68 -3.11 4.78
C PHE A 75 -10.59 -4.06 5.57
N LEU A 76 -10.03 -4.99 6.36
CA LEU A 76 -10.82 -5.94 7.14
C LEU A 76 -11.66 -5.25 8.21
N GLY A 77 -11.13 -4.21 8.86
CA GLY A 77 -11.85 -3.42 9.86
C GLY A 77 -13.06 -2.73 9.25
N SER A 78 -12.87 -2.01 8.15
CA SER A 78 -13.98 -1.36 7.44
C SER A 78 -14.97 -2.37 6.85
N ALA A 79 -14.50 -3.48 6.27
CA ALA A 79 -15.38 -4.53 5.78
C ALA A 79 -16.24 -5.16 6.89
N SER A 80 -15.66 -5.39 8.07
CA SER A 80 -16.39 -5.98 9.20
C SER A 80 -17.57 -5.14 9.67
N ILE A 81 -17.44 -3.82 9.60
CA ILE A 81 -18.49 -2.88 10.04
C ILE A 81 -19.53 -2.66 8.94
N LEU A 82 -19.08 -2.56 7.68
CA LEU A 82 -19.94 -2.10 6.58
C LEU A 82 -20.71 -3.23 5.88
N VAL A 83 -20.05 -4.39 5.68
CA VAL A 83 -20.59 -5.46 4.82
C VAL A 83 -20.54 -6.85 5.47
N GLY A 84 -19.84 -6.97 6.59
CA GLY A 84 -19.59 -8.23 7.27
C GLY A 84 -18.40 -9.00 6.70
N LEU A 85 -17.91 -9.98 7.46
CA LEU A 85 -16.79 -10.83 7.06
C LEU A 85 -17.27 -12.27 6.78
N PRO A 86 -16.71 -12.97 5.79
CA PRO A 86 -16.99 -14.37 5.53
C PRO A 86 -16.36 -15.33 6.58
N GLY A 87 -15.60 -14.78 7.53
CA GLY A 87 -14.94 -15.54 8.60
C GLY A 87 -14.53 -14.61 9.73
N SER A 88 -13.87 -15.15 10.75
CA SER A 88 -13.38 -14.31 11.85
C SER A 88 -12.27 -13.37 11.39
N PHE A 89 -12.24 -12.16 11.96
CA PHE A 89 -11.22 -11.15 11.65
C PHE A 89 -9.80 -11.72 11.79
N ASN A 90 -9.51 -12.40 12.90
CA ASN A 90 -8.20 -12.99 13.15
C ASN A 90 -7.83 -14.03 12.10
N SER A 91 -8.78 -14.88 11.67
CA SER A 91 -8.54 -15.87 10.62
C SER A 91 -8.14 -15.20 9.31
N LEU A 92 -8.85 -14.15 8.90
CA LEU A 92 -8.54 -13.42 7.67
C LEU A 92 -7.21 -12.68 7.75
N VAL A 93 -6.80 -12.18 8.92
CA VAL A 93 -5.46 -11.60 9.11
C VAL A 93 -4.38 -12.66 8.87
N PHE A 94 -4.49 -13.83 9.48
CA PHE A 94 -3.46 -14.87 9.35
C PHE A 94 -3.43 -15.54 7.96
N ILE A 95 -4.59 -15.72 7.33
CA ILE A 95 -4.69 -16.42 6.04
C ILE A 95 -4.45 -15.49 4.86
N VAL A 96 -4.83 -14.21 4.98
CA VAL A 96 -4.78 -13.26 3.84
C VAL A 96 -3.72 -12.20 4.06
N VAL A 97 -3.77 -11.46 5.18
CA VAL A 97 -2.92 -10.27 5.36
C VAL A 97 -1.45 -10.63 5.55
N ILE A 98 -1.15 -11.63 6.39
CA ILE A 98 0.22 -12.04 6.64
C ILE A 98 0.88 -12.62 5.37
N PRO A 99 0.28 -13.59 4.66
CA PRO A 99 0.84 -14.08 3.40
C PRO A 99 0.97 -12.99 2.33
N ALA A 100 -0.01 -12.09 2.23
CA ALA A 100 0.07 -10.97 1.29
C ALA A 100 1.22 -10.02 1.62
N SER A 101 1.49 -9.73 2.90
CA SER A 101 2.63 -8.91 3.31
C SER A 101 3.97 -9.52 2.88
N ILE A 102 4.14 -10.83 3.08
CA ILE A 102 5.35 -11.54 2.65
C ILE A 102 5.52 -11.45 1.13
N MET A 103 4.46 -11.76 0.37
CA MET A 103 4.50 -11.70 -1.10
C MET A 103 4.75 -10.29 -1.62
N ASN A 104 4.15 -9.26 -1.01
CA ASN A 104 4.34 -7.88 -1.41
C ASN A 104 5.77 -7.39 -1.16
N ILE A 105 6.43 -7.85 -0.09
CA ILE A 105 7.85 -7.55 0.14
C ILE A 105 8.70 -8.19 -0.97
N LEU A 106 8.51 -9.49 -1.23
CA LEU A 106 9.31 -10.21 -2.23
C LEU A 106 9.15 -9.62 -3.63
N LEU A 107 7.90 -9.47 -4.09
CA LEU A 107 7.59 -8.94 -5.41
C LEU A 107 7.91 -7.44 -5.50
N GLY A 108 7.63 -6.68 -4.44
CA GLY A 108 7.88 -5.25 -4.39
C GLY A 108 9.36 -4.90 -4.47
N LEU A 109 10.25 -5.72 -3.88
CA LEU A 109 11.70 -5.56 -4.01
C LEU A 109 12.17 -5.76 -5.45
N VAL A 110 11.64 -6.77 -6.14
CA VAL A 110 11.94 -7.03 -7.55
C VAL A 110 11.45 -5.87 -8.42
N LEU A 111 10.21 -5.44 -8.22
CA LEU A 111 9.61 -4.33 -8.96
C LEU A 111 10.36 -3.03 -8.74
N TYR A 112 10.77 -2.73 -7.50
CA TYR A 112 11.54 -1.52 -7.19
C TYR A 112 12.86 -1.46 -7.96
N LYS A 113 13.58 -2.58 -8.03
CA LYS A 113 14.82 -2.68 -8.82
C LYS A 113 14.54 -2.55 -10.31
N ALA A 114 13.51 -3.22 -10.82
CA ALA A 114 13.13 -3.16 -12.23
C ALA A 114 12.79 -1.74 -12.68
N VAL A 115 12.00 -1.00 -11.89
CA VAL A 115 11.68 0.41 -12.15
C VAL A 115 12.95 1.28 -12.13
N GLY A 116 13.86 1.03 -11.18
CA GLY A 116 15.14 1.73 -11.13
C GLY A 116 16.02 1.50 -12.38
N ILE A 117 16.00 0.30 -12.95
CA ILE A 117 16.70 -0.02 -14.21
C ILE A 117 16.00 0.67 -15.40
N ALA A 118 14.67 0.56 -15.48
CA ALA A 118 13.89 1.16 -16.56
C ALA A 118 14.08 2.69 -16.63
N LEU A 119 14.04 3.39 -15.49
CA LEU A 119 14.26 4.83 -15.44
C LEU A 119 15.66 5.23 -15.93
N LYS A 120 16.70 4.47 -15.56
CA LYS A 120 18.07 4.68 -16.07
C LYS A 120 18.16 4.47 -17.58
N ALA A 121 17.53 3.41 -18.10
CA ALA A 121 17.51 3.13 -19.54
C ALA A 121 16.76 4.21 -20.33
N SER A 122 15.76 4.84 -19.72
CA SER A 122 14.94 5.90 -20.32
C SER A 122 15.63 7.27 -20.38
N GLY A 123 16.84 7.40 -19.82
CA GLY A 123 17.55 8.69 -19.71
C GLY A 123 16.95 9.65 -18.66
N LEU A 124 15.91 9.23 -17.94
CA LEU A 124 15.31 9.99 -16.84
C LEU A 124 16.21 9.86 -15.60
N GLN A 125 17.08 10.85 -15.40
CA GLN A 125 17.94 10.92 -14.21
C GLN A 125 17.06 10.99 -12.95
N ILE A 126 17.12 9.95 -12.12
CA ILE A 126 16.59 10.02 -10.76
C ILE A 126 17.58 10.90 -9.98
N SER A 127 17.33 12.21 -9.96
CA SER A 127 18.05 13.13 -9.06
C SER A 127 17.91 12.58 -7.65
N LYS A 128 19.05 12.29 -7.01
CA LYS A 128 19.13 11.70 -5.67
C LYS A 128 18.54 12.63 -4.62
#